data_AF-A0A947ICU6-F1
#
_entry.id   AF-A0A947ICU6-F1
#
_cell.length_a   1.000
_cell.length_b   1.000
_cell.length_c   1.000
_cell.angle_alpha   90.00
_cell.angle_beta   90.00
_cell.angle_gamma   90.00
#
_symmetry.space_group_name_H-M   'P 1'
#
loop_
_entity.id
_entity.type
_entity.pdbx_description
1 polymer ?
#
loop_
_entity_poly.entity_id
_entity_poly.type
_entity_poly.pdbx_seq_one_letter_code
_entity_poly.pdbx_strand_id
1 'polypeptide(L)'
;MQAWYKRKYFFIGLGAIILVMVLWRLLPEICPYAQHERFGGVESLFTGLAFAMLIVTAWMQKEELELQRKEHEQTREELREQLFDTRFFSLLQAFNNVIQNTTWYDEDSKTAKRYEGKESFKYIHRNWEVKHKDKILQAQQSPLLTYRRSADLFPEIIRDEWKEFYSENAHNLGQYYRTLFNLMKFVDNAPEGIDREFRADIVRESLSDHEQALLLYKLIADNDEFGRLAKKYRLIKHVRGELLIHEDHRGFFPYSTSEDR
;
A
#
# COMPACT_ATOMS: atom_id res chain seq x y z
N MET A 1 -36.26 1.55 6.82
CA MET A 1 -37.21 2.64 6.45
C MET A 1 -37.69 2.57 5.00
N GLN A 2 -36.83 2.32 4.00
CA GLN A 2 -37.20 2.29 2.57
C GLN A 2 -38.32 1.29 2.19
N ALA A 3 -38.33 0.08 2.78
CA ALA A 3 -39.35 -0.93 2.48
C ALA A 3 -40.77 -0.52 2.95
N TRP A 4 -40.87 0.29 4.01
CA TRP A 4 -42.14 0.77 4.54
C TRP A 4 -42.73 1.88 3.67
N TYR A 5 -41.87 2.76 3.14
CA TYR A 5 -42.25 3.85 2.24
C TYR A 5 -42.75 3.31 0.89
N LYS A 6 -42.02 2.35 0.29
CA LYS A 6 -42.43 1.68 -0.96
C LYS A 6 -43.77 0.94 -0.81
N ARG A 7 -44.01 0.28 0.34
CA ARG A 7 -45.32 -0.35 0.65
C ARG A 7 -46.46 0.68 0.74
N LYS A 8 -46.23 1.82 1.38
CA LYS A 8 -47.26 2.85 1.58
C LYS A 8 -47.76 3.43 0.24
N TYR A 9 -46.87 3.76 -0.69
CA TYR A 9 -47.27 4.27 -2.01
C TYR A 9 -47.92 3.21 -2.89
N PHE A 10 -47.52 1.94 -2.77
CA PHE A 10 -48.19 0.83 -3.44
C PHE A 10 -49.66 0.70 -3.01
N PHE A 11 -49.96 0.78 -1.70
CA PHE A 11 -51.34 0.75 -1.20
C PHE A 11 -52.16 1.98 -1.61
N ILE A 12 -51.53 3.15 -1.73
CA ILE A 12 -52.20 4.39 -2.22
C ILE A 12 -52.58 4.23 -3.70
N GLY A 13 -51.68 3.70 -4.53
CA GLY A 13 -51.98 3.40 -5.94
C GLY A 13 -53.10 2.37 -6.10
N LEU A 14 -53.07 1.29 -5.32
CA LEU A 14 -54.13 0.28 -5.30
C LEU A 14 -55.48 0.87 -4.89
N GLY A 15 -55.50 1.73 -3.86
CA GLY A 15 -56.69 2.43 -3.40
C GLY A 15 -57.28 3.38 -4.44
N ALA A 16 -56.43 4.10 -5.19
CA ALA A 16 -56.88 4.97 -6.28
C ALA A 16 -57.53 4.19 -7.43
N ILE A 17 -56.99 3.03 -7.79
CA ILE A 17 -57.55 2.14 -8.81
C ILE A 17 -58.93 1.61 -8.38
N ILE A 18 -59.04 1.16 -7.13
CA ILE A 18 -60.32 0.69 -6.55
C ILE A 18 -61.35 1.82 -6.53
N LEU A 19 -60.96 3.04 -6.15
CA LEU A 19 -61.83 4.21 -6.15
C LEU A 19 -62.39 4.51 -7.56
N VAL A 20 -61.54 4.47 -8.58
CA VAL A 20 -61.96 4.67 -9.98
C VAL A 20 -62.91 3.57 -10.44
N MET A 21 -62.67 2.30 -10.10
CA MET A 21 -63.58 1.19 -10.43
C MET A 21 -64.94 1.32 -9.73
N VAL A 22 -64.95 1.76 -8.47
CA VAL A 22 -66.18 1.99 -7.70
C VAL A 22 -66.98 3.16 -8.27
N LEU A 23 -66.31 4.27 -8.62
CA LEU A 23 -66.93 5.42 -9.30
C LEU A 23 -67.52 5.01 -10.65
N TRP A 24 -66.80 4.21 -11.45
CA TRP A 24 -67.28 3.69 -12.73
C TRP A 24 -68.58 2.87 -12.58
N ARG A 25 -68.70 2.10 -11.50
CA ARG A 25 -69.88 1.25 -11.25
C ARG A 25 -71.08 2.02 -10.69
N LEU A 26 -70.87 3.04 -9.86
CA LEU A 26 -71.94 3.77 -9.15
C LEU A 26 -72.47 5.00 -9.91
N LEU A 27 -71.67 5.63 -10.76
CA LEU A 27 -72.07 6.80 -11.55
C LEU A 27 -73.29 6.62 -12.48
N PRO A 28 -73.55 5.45 -13.11
CA PRO A 28 -74.74 5.28 -13.96
C PRO A 28 -76.06 5.21 -13.18
N GLU A 29 -76.05 4.85 -11.89
CA GLU A 29 -77.27 4.75 -11.07
C GLU A 29 -77.74 6.11 -10.53
N ILE A 30 -76.81 7.02 -10.22
CA ILE A 30 -77.10 8.29 -9.55
C ILE A 30 -77.68 9.33 -10.52
N CYS A 31 -77.47 9.15 -11.82
CA CYS A 31 -77.73 10.21 -12.78
C CYS A 31 -77.87 9.56 -14.18
N PRO A 32 -79.05 9.48 -14.83
CA PRO A 32 -79.19 8.71 -16.08
C PRO A 32 -79.00 9.51 -17.39
N TYR A 33 -79.14 10.84 -17.39
CA TYR A 33 -79.28 11.64 -18.63
C TYR A 33 -78.02 12.40 -19.14
N ALA A 34 -76.95 12.52 -18.37
CA ALA A 34 -75.72 13.24 -18.75
C ALA A 34 -74.53 12.27 -18.95
N GLN A 35 -74.71 11.25 -19.80
CA GLN A 35 -73.73 10.18 -19.98
C GLN A 35 -72.37 10.72 -20.50
N HIS A 36 -72.37 11.56 -21.54
CA HIS A 36 -71.12 12.08 -22.14
C HIS A 36 -70.33 13.03 -21.22
N GLU A 37 -71.00 13.90 -20.46
CA GLU A 37 -70.32 14.84 -19.56
C GLU A 37 -69.67 14.15 -18.35
N ARG A 38 -70.18 12.98 -17.93
CA ARG A 38 -69.64 12.21 -16.80
C ARG A 38 -68.42 11.35 -17.14
N PHE A 39 -68.35 10.85 -18.38
CA PHE A 39 -67.16 10.13 -18.83
C PHE A 39 -65.95 11.07 -18.92
N GLY A 40 -66.14 12.31 -19.40
CA GLY A 40 -65.05 13.30 -19.47
C GLY A 40 -64.49 13.72 -18.10
N GLY A 41 -65.34 13.82 -17.08
CA GLY A 41 -64.90 14.12 -15.71
C GLY A 41 -64.07 12.99 -15.07
N VAL A 42 -64.50 11.73 -15.24
CA VAL A 42 -63.77 10.55 -14.76
C VAL A 42 -62.45 10.37 -15.50
N GLU A 43 -62.44 10.59 -16.82
CA GLU A 43 -61.24 10.52 -17.66
C GLU A 43 -60.20 11.60 -17.31
N SER A 44 -60.67 12.82 -17.03
CA SER A 44 -59.81 13.92 -16.58
C SER A 44 -59.20 13.63 -15.20
N LEU A 45 -59.97 13.05 -14.28
CA LEU A 45 -59.49 12.61 -12.96
C LEU A 45 -58.45 11.48 -13.08
N PHE A 46 -58.69 10.49 -13.96
CA PHE A 46 -57.73 9.42 -14.21
C PHE A 46 -56.42 9.96 -14.78
N THR A 47 -56.49 10.89 -15.73
CA THR A 47 -55.30 11.54 -16.32
C THR A 47 -54.53 12.37 -15.29
N GLY A 48 -55.23 13.13 -14.44
CA GLY A 48 -54.62 13.88 -13.35
C GLY A 48 -53.93 12.97 -12.32
N LEU A 49 -54.57 11.84 -11.97
CA LEU A 49 -53.98 10.83 -11.09
C LEU A 49 -52.77 10.14 -11.72
N ALA A 50 -52.83 9.80 -13.01
CA ALA A 50 -51.69 9.25 -13.74
C ALA A 50 -50.50 10.22 -13.74
N PHE A 51 -50.77 11.51 -13.97
CA PHE A 51 -49.75 12.55 -13.90
C PHE A 51 -49.17 12.73 -12.49
N ALA A 52 -50.01 12.71 -11.46
CA ALA A 52 -49.57 12.74 -10.06
C ALA A 52 -48.68 11.51 -9.72
N MET A 53 -49.05 10.32 -10.18
CA MET A 53 -48.24 9.11 -10.02
C MET A 53 -46.90 9.23 -10.75
N LEU A 54 -46.86 9.83 -11.95
CA LEU A 54 -45.60 10.10 -12.67
C LEU A 54 -44.70 11.08 -11.91
N ILE A 55 -45.25 12.14 -11.34
CA ILE A 55 -44.48 13.09 -10.52
C ILE A 55 -43.89 12.40 -9.29
N VAL A 56 -44.70 11.62 -8.56
CA VAL A 56 -44.23 10.87 -7.39
C VAL A 56 -43.14 9.87 -7.79
N THR A 57 -43.31 9.19 -8.92
CA THR A 57 -42.31 8.25 -9.45
C THR A 57 -41.01 8.95 -9.82
N ALA A 58 -41.08 10.10 -10.53
CA ALA A 58 -39.91 10.89 -10.89
C ALA A 58 -39.17 11.40 -9.65
N TRP A 59 -39.90 11.78 -8.60
CA TRP A 59 -39.31 12.20 -7.32
C TRP A 59 -38.59 11.03 -6.62
N MET A 60 -39.20 9.85 -6.54
CA MET A 60 -38.55 8.66 -6.00
C MET A 60 -37.32 8.24 -6.80
N GLN A 61 -37.37 8.30 -8.13
CA GLN A 61 -36.23 8.00 -9.01
C GLN A 61 -35.07 8.96 -8.77
N LYS A 62 -35.35 10.25 -8.55
CA LYS A 62 -34.30 11.23 -8.20
C LYS A 62 -33.61 10.85 -6.89
N GLU A 63 -34.36 10.50 -5.85
CA GLU A 63 -33.80 10.09 -4.56
C GLU A 63 -32.96 8.81 -4.69
N GLU A 64 -33.43 7.82 -5.47
CA GLU A 64 -32.69 6.59 -5.72
C GLU A 64 -31.38 6.83 -6.49
N LEU A 65 -31.38 7.72 -7.49
CA LEU A 65 -30.17 8.12 -8.20
C LEU A 65 -29.17 8.84 -7.30
N GLU A 66 -29.63 9.67 -6.38
CA GLU A 66 -28.77 10.34 -5.40
C GLU A 66 -28.12 9.33 -4.43
N LEU A 67 -28.89 8.34 -3.95
CA LEU A 67 -28.37 7.26 -3.12
C LEU A 67 -27.37 6.38 -3.87
N GLN A 68 -27.68 5.99 -5.11
CA GLN A 68 -26.78 5.22 -5.96
C GLN A 68 -25.46 5.95 -6.21
N ARG A 69 -25.48 7.27 -6.44
CA ARG A 69 -24.25 8.07 -6.60
C ARG A 69 -23.37 8.01 -5.36
N LYS A 70 -23.96 8.13 -4.17
CA LYS A 70 -23.22 8.04 -2.91
C LYS A 70 -22.62 6.65 -2.71
N GLU A 71 -23.38 5.59 -2.96
CA GLU A 71 -22.87 4.21 -2.89
C GLU A 71 -21.74 3.97 -3.90
N HIS A 72 -21.86 4.50 -5.13
CA HIS A 72 -20.82 4.44 -6.13
C HIS A 72 -19.55 5.20 -5.71
N GLU A 73 -19.68 6.35 -5.07
CA GLU A 73 -18.53 7.11 -4.54
C GLU A 73 -17.79 6.30 -3.47
N GLN A 74 -18.52 5.72 -2.50
CA GLN A 74 -17.95 4.85 -1.46
C GLN A 74 -17.28 3.61 -2.07
N THR A 75 -17.95 2.94 -3.01
CA THR A 75 -17.41 1.77 -3.71
C THR A 75 -16.12 2.12 -4.47
N ARG A 76 -16.04 3.30 -5.07
CA ARG A 76 -14.82 3.75 -5.78
C ARG A 76 -13.65 3.98 -4.83
N GLU A 77 -13.93 4.47 -3.63
CA GLU A 77 -12.91 4.66 -2.60
C GLU A 77 -12.37 3.33 -2.09
N GLU A 78 -13.26 2.40 -1.71
CA GLU A 78 -12.88 1.04 -1.30
C GLU A 78 -12.10 0.30 -2.39
N LEU A 79 -12.56 0.39 -3.65
CA LEU A 79 -11.87 -0.22 -4.77
C LEU A 79 -10.48 0.39 -4.99
N ARG A 80 -10.31 1.70 -4.78
CA ARG A 80 -9.02 2.36 -4.90
C ARG A 80 -8.03 1.80 -3.88
N GLU A 81 -8.46 1.61 -2.64
CA GLU A 81 -7.64 1.00 -1.58
C GLU A 81 -7.28 -0.45 -1.92
N GLN A 82 -8.25 -1.26 -2.31
CA GLN A 82 -8.02 -2.67 -2.72
C GLN A 82 -7.05 -2.79 -3.89
N LEU A 83 -7.17 -1.93 -4.90
CA LEU A 83 -6.25 -1.90 -6.05
C LEU A 83 -4.85 -1.48 -5.64
N PHE A 84 -4.73 -0.54 -4.70
CA PHE A 84 -3.44 -0.13 -4.17
C PHE A 84 -2.78 -1.29 -3.41
N ASP A 85 -3.52 -1.98 -2.54
CA ASP A 85 -3.03 -3.14 -1.80
C ASP A 85 -2.61 -4.29 -2.69
N THR A 86 -3.42 -4.59 -3.70
CA THR A 86 -3.08 -5.62 -4.68
C THR A 86 -1.75 -5.31 -5.36
N ARG A 87 -1.54 -4.05 -5.75
CA ARG A 87 -0.26 -3.61 -6.37
C ARG A 87 0.89 -3.62 -5.37
N PHE A 88 0.66 -3.18 -4.14
CA PHE A 88 1.65 -3.21 -3.06
C PHE A 88 2.15 -4.64 -2.81
N PHE A 89 1.24 -5.59 -2.57
CA PHE A 89 1.60 -6.98 -2.31
C PHE A 89 2.24 -7.64 -3.54
N SER A 90 1.83 -7.27 -4.75
CA SER A 90 2.49 -7.73 -5.98
C SER A 90 3.95 -7.24 -6.06
N LEU A 91 4.22 -5.98 -5.70
CA LEU A 91 5.58 -5.43 -5.65
C LEU A 91 6.40 -6.06 -4.52
N LEU A 92 5.79 -6.31 -3.35
CA LEU A 92 6.43 -7.02 -2.24
C LEU A 92 6.80 -8.46 -2.63
N GLN A 93 5.93 -9.16 -3.36
CA GLN A 93 6.23 -10.47 -3.93
C GLN A 93 7.36 -10.40 -4.95
N ALA A 94 7.36 -9.40 -5.84
CA ALA A 94 8.47 -9.19 -6.78
C ALA A 94 9.79 -8.95 -6.06
N PHE A 95 9.79 -8.17 -4.97
CA PHE A 95 10.95 -7.98 -4.10
C PHE A 95 11.44 -9.29 -3.47
N ASN A 96 10.53 -10.08 -2.89
CA ASN A 96 10.85 -11.39 -2.34
C ASN A 96 11.40 -12.35 -3.41
N ASN A 97 10.87 -12.31 -4.64
CA ASN A 97 11.38 -13.11 -5.74
C ASN A 97 12.79 -12.71 -6.16
N VAL A 98 13.12 -11.40 -6.13
CA VAL A 98 14.51 -10.96 -6.32
C VAL A 98 15.40 -11.59 -5.25
N ILE A 99 15.02 -11.54 -3.97
CA ILE A 99 15.79 -12.17 -2.89
C ILE A 99 15.99 -13.67 -3.17
N GLN A 100 14.91 -14.40 -3.43
CA GLN A 100 14.96 -15.86 -3.64
C GLN A 100 15.83 -16.26 -4.84
N ASN A 101 15.76 -15.49 -5.93
CA ASN A 101 16.52 -15.78 -7.14
C ASN A 101 17.96 -15.24 -7.11
N THR A 102 18.33 -14.50 -6.07
CA THR A 102 19.70 -14.01 -5.95
C THR A 102 20.61 -15.16 -5.51
N THR A 103 21.70 -15.33 -6.24
CA THR A 103 22.66 -16.41 -6.01
C THR A 103 24.07 -15.85 -5.86
N TRP A 104 24.82 -16.37 -4.90
CA TRP A 104 26.25 -16.12 -4.77
C TRP A 104 27.03 -17.43 -4.78
N TYR A 105 28.21 -17.37 -5.38
CA TYR A 105 29.14 -18.48 -5.49
C TYR A 105 30.34 -18.20 -4.60
N ASP A 106 30.74 -19.22 -3.86
CA ASP A 106 32.02 -19.23 -3.16
C ASP A 106 33.12 -19.69 -4.11
N GLU A 107 33.93 -18.74 -4.61
CA GLU A 107 35.02 -19.02 -5.53
C GLU A 107 36.19 -19.75 -4.86
N ASP A 108 36.36 -19.62 -3.53
CA ASP A 108 37.47 -20.20 -2.77
C ASP A 108 37.20 -21.65 -2.31
N SER A 109 35.95 -22.11 -2.42
CA SER A 109 35.56 -23.46 -2.05
C SER A 109 35.91 -24.47 -3.16
N LYS A 110 36.72 -25.48 -2.84
CA LYS A 110 37.01 -26.67 -3.70
C LYS A 110 35.75 -27.38 -4.21
N THR A 111 34.60 -27.12 -3.58
CA THR A 111 33.27 -27.54 -4.01
C THR A 111 32.42 -26.29 -4.18
N ALA A 112 32.38 -25.70 -5.38
CA ALA A 112 31.65 -24.46 -5.70
C ALA A 112 30.29 -24.40 -4.98
N LYS A 113 30.27 -23.76 -3.79
CA LYS A 113 29.12 -23.82 -2.90
C LYS A 113 28.22 -22.66 -3.29
N ARG A 114 27.00 -23.01 -3.70
CA ARG A 114 25.98 -22.03 -4.11
C ARG A 114 25.15 -21.65 -2.89
N TYR A 115 25.02 -20.35 -2.65
CA TYR A 115 24.10 -19.78 -1.68
C TYR A 115 22.92 -19.15 -2.42
N GLU A 116 21.71 -19.44 -1.97
CA GLU A 116 20.46 -19.00 -2.61
C GLU A 116 19.55 -18.31 -1.58
N GLY A 117 18.69 -17.42 -2.05
CA GLY A 117 17.71 -16.76 -1.20
C GLY A 117 18.35 -16.00 -0.04
N LYS A 118 17.75 -16.12 1.17
CA LYS A 118 18.23 -15.42 2.37
C LYS A 118 19.63 -15.84 2.81
N GLU A 119 20.04 -17.08 2.56
CA GLU A 119 21.40 -17.54 2.90
C GLU A 119 22.47 -16.85 2.05
N SER A 120 22.10 -16.38 0.86
CA SER A 120 22.99 -15.63 -0.02
C SER A 120 23.32 -14.23 0.54
N PHE A 121 22.32 -13.58 1.18
CA PHE A 121 22.52 -12.31 1.89
C PHE A 121 23.36 -12.47 3.16
N LYS A 122 23.23 -13.61 3.85
CA LYS A 122 24.11 -13.96 4.97
C LYS A 122 25.56 -14.16 4.51
N TYR A 123 25.77 -14.85 3.40
CA TYR A 123 27.10 -15.06 2.83
C TYR A 123 27.75 -13.73 2.44
N ILE A 124 27.04 -12.89 1.67
CA ILE A 124 27.60 -11.60 1.22
C ILE A 124 27.86 -10.64 2.40
N HIS A 125 27.02 -10.67 3.44
CA HIS A 125 27.27 -9.95 4.68
C HIS A 125 28.57 -10.38 5.36
N ARG A 126 28.81 -11.70 5.45
CA ARG A 126 30.06 -12.22 6.01
C ARG A 126 31.28 -11.83 5.16
N ASN A 127 31.15 -11.85 3.84
CA ASN A 127 32.22 -11.42 2.94
C ASN A 127 32.56 -9.94 3.13
N TRP A 128 31.54 -9.10 3.33
CA TRP A 128 31.73 -7.69 3.70
C TRP A 128 32.51 -7.55 5.02
N GLU A 129 32.12 -8.28 6.07
CA GLU A 129 32.83 -8.24 7.36
C GLU A 129 34.30 -8.64 7.24
N VAL A 130 34.60 -9.71 6.48
CA VAL A 130 35.98 -10.18 6.26
C VAL A 130 36.79 -9.13 5.52
N LYS A 131 36.26 -8.60 4.41
CA LYS A 131 36.97 -7.60 3.58
C LYS A 131 37.30 -6.33 4.37
N HIS A 132 36.37 -5.86 5.22
CA HIS A 132 36.60 -4.71 6.08
C HIS A 132 37.67 -4.99 7.14
N LYS A 133 37.59 -6.14 7.83
CA LYS A 133 38.58 -6.54 8.85
C LYS A 133 39.98 -6.66 8.26
N ASP A 134 40.12 -7.24 7.07
CA ASP A 134 41.42 -7.39 6.41
C ASP A 134 42.05 -6.04 6.05
N LYS A 135 41.25 -5.07 5.58
CA LYS A 135 41.73 -3.70 5.31
C LYS A 135 42.19 -2.99 6.57
N ILE A 136 41.47 -3.13 7.68
CA ILE A 136 41.88 -2.58 8.99
C ILE A 136 43.22 -3.20 9.43
N LEU A 137 43.36 -4.52 9.34
CA LEU A 137 44.60 -5.22 9.72
C LEU A 137 45.80 -4.76 8.88
N GLN A 138 45.60 -4.54 7.57
CA GLN A 138 46.64 -4.01 6.69
C GLN A 138 47.01 -2.56 7.03
N ALA A 139 46.01 -1.72 7.34
CA ALA A 139 46.24 -0.33 7.73
C ALA A 139 47.03 -0.21 9.05
N GLN A 140 46.78 -1.13 10.01
CA GLN A 140 47.49 -1.18 11.29
C GLN A 140 48.97 -1.60 11.17
N GLN A 141 49.35 -2.30 10.10
CA GLN A 141 50.73 -2.74 9.86
C GLN A 141 51.61 -1.69 9.17
N SER A 142 51.03 -0.55 8.73
CA SER A 142 51.77 0.53 8.07
C SER A 142 52.52 1.42 9.07
N PRO A 143 53.87 1.53 9.01
CA PRO A 143 54.67 2.34 9.95
C PRO A 143 54.41 3.85 9.85
N LEU A 144 53.81 4.32 8.76
CA LEU A 144 53.54 5.74 8.50
C LEU A 144 52.17 6.20 9.02
N LEU A 145 51.30 5.26 9.38
CA LEU A 145 50.01 5.56 9.99
C LEU A 145 50.11 5.18 11.45
N THR A 146 50.37 6.16 12.31
CA THR A 146 49.99 6.04 13.72
C THR A 146 48.47 6.00 13.74
N TYR A 147 47.89 4.84 13.45
CA TYR A 147 46.48 4.52 13.62
C TYR A 147 46.25 4.49 15.12
N ARG A 148 46.24 5.69 15.69
CA ARG A 148 46.11 5.97 17.11
C ARG A 148 44.72 5.48 17.49
N ARG A 149 44.68 4.27 18.04
CA ARG A 149 43.72 3.73 19.00
C ARG A 149 42.50 4.66 19.18
N SER A 150 41.42 4.39 18.42
CA SER A 150 40.03 4.91 18.52
C SER A 150 39.41 5.58 17.26
N ALA A 151 39.67 5.12 16.03
CA ALA A 151 39.14 5.79 14.82
C ALA A 151 38.72 4.87 13.65
N ASP A 152 38.51 3.58 13.89
CA ASP A 152 37.55 2.80 13.10
C ASP A 152 36.16 3.39 13.46
N LEU A 153 35.59 4.42 12.84
CA LEU A 153 35.50 4.74 11.42
C LEU A 153 35.36 6.27 11.22
N PHE A 154 36.10 6.84 10.26
CA PHE A 154 35.50 7.94 9.49
C PHE A 154 34.39 7.35 8.60
N PRO A 155 33.17 7.92 8.56
CA PRO A 155 32.15 7.55 7.58
C PRO A 155 32.65 7.54 6.13
N GLU A 156 33.71 8.29 5.86
CA GLU A 156 34.42 8.38 4.58
C GLU A 156 35.14 7.07 4.21
N ILE A 157 35.81 6.41 5.17
CA ILE A 157 36.53 5.14 4.93
C ILE A 157 35.52 4.03 4.63
N ILE A 158 34.48 3.89 5.45
CA ILE A 158 33.39 2.93 5.21
C ILE A 158 32.78 3.17 3.84
N ARG A 159 32.55 4.44 3.50
CA ARG A 159 31.92 4.83 2.24
C ARG A 159 32.74 4.34 1.07
N ASP A 160 34.05 4.56 1.10
CA ASP A 160 34.93 4.18 0.00
C ASP A 160 35.08 2.66 -0.09
N GLU A 161 35.24 1.97 1.04
CA GLU A 161 35.27 0.50 1.07
C GLU A 161 33.96 -0.13 0.63
N TRP A 162 32.82 0.43 1.07
CA TRP A 162 31.50 -0.02 0.67
C TRP A 162 31.26 0.21 -0.81
N LYS A 163 31.70 1.34 -1.38
CA LYS A 163 31.59 1.61 -2.81
C LYS A 163 32.34 0.56 -3.63
N GLU A 164 33.56 0.22 -3.22
CA GLU A 164 34.36 -0.82 -3.86
C GLU A 164 33.64 -2.18 -3.76
N PHE A 165 33.25 -2.58 -2.56
CA PHE A 165 32.51 -3.82 -2.32
C PHE A 165 31.19 -3.90 -3.10
N TYR A 166 30.44 -2.80 -3.14
CA TYR A 166 29.20 -2.68 -3.89
C TYR A 166 29.45 -2.77 -5.39
N SER A 167 30.54 -2.19 -5.91
CA SER A 167 30.88 -2.26 -7.33
C SER A 167 31.18 -3.70 -7.78
N GLU A 168 31.86 -4.49 -6.95
CA GLU A 168 32.12 -5.91 -7.18
C GLU A 168 30.84 -6.75 -7.15
N ASN A 169 29.86 -6.33 -6.35
CA ASN A 169 28.60 -7.05 -6.14
C ASN A 169 27.39 -6.35 -6.78
N ALA A 170 27.63 -5.46 -7.73
CA ALA A 170 26.63 -4.52 -8.25
C ALA A 170 25.45 -5.21 -8.94
N HIS A 171 25.69 -6.38 -9.55
CA HIS A 171 24.64 -7.14 -10.21
C HIS A 171 23.53 -7.52 -9.20
N ASN A 172 23.90 -8.21 -8.12
CA ASN A 172 22.98 -8.72 -7.13
C ASN A 172 22.51 -7.64 -6.15
N LEU A 173 23.44 -6.92 -5.51
CA LEU A 173 23.09 -5.87 -4.55
C LEU A 173 22.36 -4.69 -5.22
N GLY A 174 22.73 -4.35 -6.45
CA GLY A 174 22.08 -3.27 -7.19
C GLY A 174 20.66 -3.63 -7.59
N GLN A 175 20.40 -4.86 -8.00
CA GLN A 175 19.03 -5.32 -8.26
C GLN A 175 18.19 -5.31 -6.97
N TYR A 176 18.76 -5.78 -5.86
CA TYR A 176 18.11 -5.78 -4.56
C TYR A 176 17.71 -4.36 -4.10
N TYR A 177 18.68 -3.44 -3.98
CA TYR A 177 18.40 -2.09 -3.47
C TYR A 177 17.50 -1.29 -4.39
N ARG A 178 17.60 -1.46 -5.72
CA ARG A 178 16.69 -0.81 -6.67
C ARG A 178 15.25 -1.28 -6.49
N THR A 179 15.06 -2.58 -6.25
CA THR A 179 13.72 -3.14 -6.05
C THR A 179 13.12 -2.69 -4.72
N LEU A 180 13.92 -2.71 -3.64
CA LEU A 180 13.52 -2.18 -2.34
C LEU A 180 13.21 -0.67 -2.40
N PHE A 181 14.04 0.12 -3.07
CA PHE A 181 13.80 1.53 -3.30
C PHE A 181 12.49 1.77 -4.04
N ASN A 182 12.23 1.04 -5.13
CA ASN A 182 11.00 1.19 -5.91
C ASN A 182 9.76 0.81 -5.09
N LEU A 183 9.83 -0.25 -4.29
CA LEU A 183 8.77 -0.64 -3.36
C LEU A 183 8.48 0.47 -2.34
N MET A 184 9.52 1.05 -1.76
CA MET A 184 9.38 2.15 -0.81
C MET A 184 8.89 3.44 -1.45
N LYS A 185 9.31 3.72 -2.68
CA LYS A 185 8.81 4.84 -3.47
C LYS A 185 7.33 4.66 -3.81
N PHE A 186 6.87 3.44 -4.07
CA PHE A 186 5.45 3.15 -4.26
C PHE A 186 4.65 3.43 -2.99
N VAL A 187 5.15 3.03 -1.81
CA VAL A 187 4.54 3.34 -0.51
C VAL A 187 4.52 4.85 -0.24
N ASP A 188 5.61 5.55 -0.53
CA ASP A 188 5.73 7.00 -0.30
C ASP A 188 4.73 7.82 -1.11
N ASN A 189 4.51 7.40 -2.36
CA ASN A 189 3.58 8.01 -3.31
C ASN A 189 2.13 7.52 -3.15
N ALA A 190 1.80 6.81 -2.07
CA ALA A 190 0.44 6.39 -1.83
C ALA A 190 -0.51 7.60 -1.76
N PRO A 191 -1.72 7.50 -2.33
CA PRO A 191 -2.75 8.50 -2.16
C PRO A 191 -3.07 8.86 -0.71
N GLU A 192 -3.69 10.01 -0.52
CA GLU A 192 -4.36 10.34 0.75
C GLU A 192 -5.44 9.28 1.07
N GLY A 193 -5.61 8.97 2.35
CA GLY A 193 -6.46 7.89 2.84
C GLY A 193 -5.77 6.52 2.96
N ILE A 194 -4.63 6.32 2.28
CA ILE A 194 -3.87 5.07 2.35
C ILE A 194 -2.83 5.14 3.47
N ASP A 195 -2.86 4.16 4.38
CA ASP A 195 -1.90 4.01 5.47
C ASP A 195 -0.49 3.63 4.98
N ARG A 196 0.42 4.60 4.93
CA ARG A 196 1.78 4.42 4.42
C ARG A 196 2.67 3.73 5.45
N GLU A 197 2.47 4.10 6.71
CA GLU A 197 3.19 3.61 7.88
C GLU A 197 2.98 2.09 8.05
N PHE A 198 1.74 1.62 7.97
CA PHE A 198 1.41 0.19 8.01
C PHE A 198 2.13 -0.60 6.92
N ARG A 199 2.10 -0.11 5.68
CA ARG A 199 2.74 -0.79 4.54
C ARG A 199 4.25 -0.74 4.63
N ALA A 200 4.82 0.37 5.08
CA ALA A 200 6.24 0.48 5.37
C ALA A 200 6.69 -0.46 6.50
N ASP A 201 5.87 -0.64 7.53
CA ASP A 201 6.11 -1.59 8.61
C ASP A 201 6.14 -3.03 8.06
N ILE A 202 5.22 -3.40 7.17
CA ILE A 202 5.27 -4.72 6.49
C ILE A 202 6.60 -4.91 5.75
N VAL A 203 7.05 -3.92 4.98
CA VAL A 203 8.34 -3.98 4.28
C VAL A 203 9.48 -4.13 5.28
N ARG A 204 9.49 -3.33 6.35
CA ARG A 204 10.50 -3.39 7.41
C ARG A 204 10.59 -4.78 8.04
N GLU A 205 9.46 -5.40 8.40
CA GLU A 205 9.43 -6.74 9.03
C GLU A 205 9.83 -7.88 8.07
N SER A 206 9.79 -7.64 6.75
CA SER A 206 10.20 -8.63 5.75
C SER A 206 11.72 -8.78 5.62
N LEU A 207 12.48 -7.75 6.00
CA LEU A 207 13.94 -7.69 5.90
C LEU A 207 14.59 -8.55 6.98
N SER A 208 15.49 -9.47 6.59
CA SER A 208 16.29 -10.23 7.56
C SER A 208 17.34 -9.37 8.25
N ASP A 209 17.88 -9.87 9.37
CA ASP A 209 18.92 -9.16 10.13
C ASP A 209 20.17 -8.86 9.28
N HIS A 210 20.58 -9.80 8.41
CA HIS A 210 21.72 -9.61 7.49
C HIS A 210 21.42 -8.57 6.41
N GLU A 211 20.19 -8.54 5.90
CA GLU A 211 19.74 -7.51 4.97
C GLU A 211 19.74 -6.12 5.61
N GLN A 212 19.25 -6.01 6.85
CA GLN A 212 19.26 -4.75 7.60
C GLN A 212 20.70 -4.27 7.88
N ALA A 213 21.63 -5.18 8.18
CA ALA A 213 23.03 -4.86 8.37
C ALA A 213 23.69 -4.35 7.06
N LEU A 214 23.47 -5.04 5.93
CA LEU A 214 23.95 -4.56 4.61
C LEU A 214 23.32 -3.21 4.24
N LEU A 215 22.02 -3.05 4.49
CA LEU A 215 21.31 -1.81 4.24
C LEU A 215 21.91 -0.65 5.04
N LEU A 216 22.27 -0.86 6.32
CA LEU A 216 22.96 0.16 7.12
C LEU A 216 24.20 0.70 6.41
N TYR A 217 25.09 -0.18 5.96
CA TYR A 217 26.32 0.26 5.29
C TYR A 217 26.05 0.97 3.96
N LYS A 218 25.04 0.52 3.19
CA LYS A 218 24.58 1.26 2.00
C LYS A 218 24.14 2.67 2.36
N LEU A 219 23.38 2.85 3.44
CA LEU A 219 22.86 4.14 3.86
C LEU A 219 23.93 5.05 4.48
N ILE A 220 24.97 4.50 5.08
CA ILE A 220 26.15 5.28 5.52
C ILE A 220 26.97 5.74 4.32
N ALA A 221 27.16 4.86 3.34
CA ALA A 221 27.95 5.17 2.15
C ALA A 221 27.27 6.20 1.24
N ASP A 222 25.95 6.18 1.16
CA ASP A 222 25.18 6.96 0.19
C ASP A 222 23.90 7.53 0.81
N ASN A 223 23.80 8.86 0.80
CA ASN A 223 22.67 9.61 1.31
C ASN A 223 21.78 10.12 0.16
N ASP A 224 21.29 9.17 -0.63
CA ASP A 224 20.45 9.39 -1.80
C ASP A 224 18.95 9.55 -1.42
N GLU A 225 18.07 9.58 -2.43
CA GLU A 225 16.62 9.56 -2.21
C GLU A 225 16.17 8.34 -1.39
N PHE A 226 16.82 7.20 -1.58
CA PHE A 226 16.52 5.98 -0.83
C PHE A 226 16.88 6.14 0.65
N GLY A 227 18.00 6.80 0.99
CA GLY A 227 18.34 7.13 2.37
C GLY A 227 17.31 8.01 3.07
N ARG A 228 16.73 9.00 2.36
CA ARG A 228 15.63 9.81 2.90
C ARG A 228 14.39 8.97 3.18
N LEU A 229 14.01 8.08 2.27
CA LEU A 229 12.88 7.17 2.46
C LEU A 229 13.14 6.19 3.61
N ALA A 230 14.34 5.63 3.69
CA ALA A 230 14.74 4.70 4.73
C ALA A 230 14.67 5.34 6.12
N LYS A 231 15.08 6.62 6.24
CA LYS A 231 14.92 7.39 7.47
C LYS A 231 13.46 7.71 7.78
N LYS A 232 12.71 8.22 6.80
CA LYS A 232 11.28 8.58 6.94
C LYS A 232 10.45 7.39 7.46
N TYR A 233 10.70 6.21 6.89
CA TYR A 233 9.98 4.98 7.20
C TYR A 233 10.72 4.05 8.15
N ARG A 234 11.80 4.52 8.78
CA ARG A 234 12.57 3.76 9.79
C ARG A 234 12.90 2.33 9.35
N LEU A 235 13.32 2.15 8.09
CA LEU A 235 13.43 0.82 7.45
C LEU A 235 14.38 -0.15 8.14
N ILE A 236 15.29 0.36 8.94
CA ILE A 236 16.11 -0.47 9.81
C ILE A 236 15.53 -0.37 11.21
N LYS A 237 14.97 -1.48 11.68
CA LYS A 237 14.31 -1.59 12.99
C LYS A 237 15.35 -1.81 14.08
N HIS A 238 16.19 -2.80 13.86
CA HIS A 238 17.21 -3.24 14.79
C HIS A 238 18.25 -4.03 14.02
N VAL A 239 19.52 -3.62 14.13
CA VAL A 239 20.65 -4.46 13.71
C VAL A 239 21.28 -5.00 14.98
N ARG A 240 21.33 -6.33 15.10
CA ARG A 240 22.01 -6.98 16.21
C ARG A 240 23.47 -6.57 16.20
N GLY A 241 24.01 -6.17 17.35
CA GLY A 241 25.41 -5.72 17.45
C GLY A 241 26.42 -6.73 16.91
N GLU A 242 26.11 -8.03 17.03
CA GLU A 242 26.90 -9.16 16.48
C GLU A 242 27.03 -9.15 14.95
N LEU A 243 26.10 -8.49 14.25
CA LEU A 243 26.13 -8.33 12.79
C LEU A 243 26.75 -7.00 12.37
N LEU A 244 27.05 -6.13 13.32
CA LEU A 244 27.83 -4.94 13.03
C LEU A 244 29.31 -5.32 13.07
N ILE A 245 30.10 -4.66 12.23
CA ILE A 245 31.54 -4.87 12.25
C ILE A 245 32.14 -4.22 13.51
N HIS A 246 31.57 -3.09 13.94
CA HIS A 246 31.78 -2.48 15.25
C HIS A 246 30.47 -1.94 15.79
N GLU A 247 30.29 -1.98 17.12
CA GLU A 247 29.04 -1.56 17.78
C GLU A 247 28.70 -0.08 17.52
N ASP A 248 29.73 0.77 17.47
CA ASP A 248 29.59 2.22 17.18
C ASP A 248 29.00 2.51 15.80
N HIS A 249 29.03 1.56 14.86
CA HIS A 249 28.46 1.75 13.51
C HIS A 249 26.96 2.02 13.57
N ARG A 250 26.32 1.55 14.65
CA ARG A 250 24.91 1.77 14.92
C ARG A 250 24.56 3.26 15.02
N GLY A 251 25.50 4.09 15.47
CA GLY A 251 25.30 5.53 15.64
C GLY A 251 25.43 6.37 14.36
N PHE A 252 26.01 5.82 13.28
CA PHE A 252 26.26 6.59 12.06
C PHE A 252 25.04 6.81 11.17
N PHE A 253 23.98 6.02 11.37
CA PHE A 253 22.67 6.28 10.80
C PHE A 253 21.68 6.45 11.95
N PRO A 254 21.03 7.62 12.10
CA PRO A 254 20.08 7.83 13.18
C PRO A 254 18.86 6.94 12.96
N TYR A 255 18.87 5.77 13.59
CA TYR A 255 17.69 4.95 13.80
C TYR A 255 16.77 5.67 14.77
N SER A 256 15.46 5.48 14.64
CA SER A 256 14.59 5.72 15.79
C SER A 256 14.88 4.60 16.80
N THR A 257 15.85 4.81 17.68
CA THR A 257 16.02 3.98 18.86
C THR A 257 14.77 4.14 19.70
N SER A 258 14.00 3.06 19.84
CA SER A 258 12.89 2.97 20.80
C SER A 258 13.37 2.93 22.26
N GLU A 259 14.65 3.27 22.51
CA GLU A 259 15.25 3.37 23.85
C GLU A 259 15.20 4.80 24.41
N ASP A 260 14.65 5.78 23.68
CA ASP A 260 14.37 7.15 24.18
C ASP A 260 12.89 7.36 24.56
N ARG A 261 12.25 6.38 25.21
CA ARG A 261 11.00 6.58 25.96
C ARG A 261 10.98 5.80 27.27
#